data_AF-A0A2H9T1A2-F1
#
_entry.id   AF-A0A2H9T1A2-F1
#
_cell.length_a   1.000
_cell.length_b   1.000
_cell.length_c   1.000
_cell.angle_alpha   90.00
_cell.angle_beta   90.00
_cell.angle_gamma   90.00
#
_symmetry.space_group_name_H-M   'P 1'
#
loop_
_entity.id
_entity.type
_entity.pdbx_description
1 polymer ?
#
loop_
_entity_poly.entity_id
_entity_poly.type
_entity_poly.pdbx_seq_one_letter_code
_entity_poly.pdbx_strand_id
1 'polypeptide(L)'
;QKIVSILQGRIINKRDLRVGFWAKFLSKFAKKTPAGFSVGNPLKMQLAINLAGLPRILFACFCSVICKIFRVYGAFYRIAGHQISQLDGFYAEAFPQYGEIGILGPRDCDNFCDSLKNKFNLSFAIADVNDLGGNILGSSQDLKGKENLMLRILKDNPAGQSNQQTPIIIIRQIYD
;
A
#
# COMPACT_ATOMS: atom_id res chain seq x y z
N GLN A 1 -0.80 -7.13 -4.43
CA GLN A 1 -1.60 -5.96 -4.00
C GLN A 1 -2.24 -5.21 -5.18
N LYS A 2 -1.44 -4.58 -6.06
CA LYS A 2 -1.91 -3.67 -7.14
C LYS A 2 -3.03 -4.21 -8.04
N ILE A 3 -2.90 -5.45 -8.52
CA ILE A 3 -3.90 -6.05 -9.41
C ILE A 3 -5.28 -6.12 -8.75
N VAL A 4 -5.35 -6.40 -7.45
CA VAL A 4 -6.62 -6.49 -6.71
C VAL A 4 -7.23 -5.10 -6.56
N SER A 5 -6.42 -4.09 -6.26
CA SER A 5 -6.90 -2.70 -6.24
C SER A 5 -7.50 -2.28 -7.58
N ILE A 6 -6.86 -2.63 -8.69
CA ILE A 6 -7.36 -2.34 -10.05
C ILE A 6 -8.67 -3.10 -10.32
N LEU A 7 -8.74 -4.39 -10.01
CA LEU A 7 -9.96 -5.20 -10.17
C LEU A 7 -11.13 -4.67 -9.35
N GLN A 8 -10.84 -4.11 -8.17
CA GLN A 8 -11.83 -3.48 -7.30
C GLN A 8 -12.18 -2.04 -7.72
N GLY A 9 -11.65 -1.54 -8.85
CA GLY A 9 -11.89 -0.18 -9.33
C GLY A 9 -11.31 0.92 -8.43
N ARG A 10 -10.28 0.61 -7.64
CA ARG A 10 -9.72 1.50 -6.61
C ARG A 10 -8.69 2.48 -7.17
N ILE A 11 -9.08 3.15 -8.25
CA ILE A 11 -8.25 4.05 -9.05
C ILE A 11 -8.78 5.47 -8.95
N ILE A 12 -7.88 6.42 -8.78
CA ILE A 12 -8.18 7.86 -8.73
C ILE A 12 -7.39 8.54 -9.82
N ASN A 13 -8.05 9.22 -10.76
CA ASN A 13 -7.29 9.96 -11.77
C ASN A 13 -6.73 11.25 -11.17
N LYS A 14 -5.50 11.58 -11.54
CA LYS A 14 -4.82 12.82 -11.14
C LYS A 14 -5.62 14.07 -11.49
N ARG A 15 -6.30 14.08 -12.64
CA ARG A 15 -7.17 15.19 -13.09
C ARG A 15 -8.36 15.45 -12.17
N ASP A 16 -8.82 14.43 -11.43
CA ASP A 16 -9.96 14.53 -10.52
C ASP A 16 -9.54 15.08 -9.14
N LEU A 17 -8.23 15.21 -8.88
CA LEU A 17 -7.69 15.73 -7.64
C LEU A 17 -7.45 17.23 -7.70
N ARG A 18 -8.17 17.97 -6.85
CA ARG A 18 -7.89 19.39 -6.59
C ARG A 18 -6.89 19.53 -5.43
N VAL A 19 -5.62 19.72 -5.76
CA VAL A 19 -4.55 19.86 -4.76
C VAL A 19 -4.62 21.23 -4.08
N GLY A 20 -5.03 21.22 -2.80
CA GLY A 20 -5.16 22.41 -1.96
C GLY A 20 -3.86 22.83 -1.28
N PHE A 21 -3.93 23.97 -0.58
CA PHE A 21 -2.81 24.55 0.17
C PHE A 21 -2.18 23.56 1.16
N TRP A 22 -3.00 22.92 2.00
CA TRP A 22 -2.53 22.00 3.03
C TRP A 22 -1.77 20.81 2.47
N ALA A 23 -2.23 20.25 1.34
CA ALA A 23 -1.53 19.16 0.69
C ALA A 23 -0.12 19.58 0.23
N LYS A 24 0.00 20.75 -0.41
CA LYS A 24 1.28 21.31 -0.87
C LYS A 24 2.21 21.69 0.28
N PHE A 25 1.64 22.18 1.38
CA PHE A 25 2.41 22.59 2.56
C PHE A 25 2.93 21.37 3.32
N LEU A 26 2.04 20.45 3.70
CA LEU A 26 2.38 19.29 4.52
C LEU A 26 3.30 18.30 3.79
N SER A 27 3.15 18.14 2.47
CA SER A 27 3.98 17.21 1.69
C SER A 27 5.47 17.56 1.73
N LYS A 28 5.83 18.84 1.95
CA LYS A 28 7.25 19.26 2.07
C LYS A 28 7.93 18.71 3.32
N PHE A 29 7.16 18.41 4.37
CA PHE A 29 7.67 17.92 5.65
C PHE A 29 7.71 16.38 5.73
N ALA A 30 7.11 15.68 4.76
CA ALA A 30 7.14 14.24 4.73
C ALA A 30 8.56 13.74 4.44
N LYS A 31 8.99 12.72 5.20
CA LYS A 31 10.30 12.10 5.01
C LYS A 31 10.36 11.44 3.62
N LYS A 32 11.37 11.81 2.83
CA LYS A 32 11.71 11.09 1.60
C LYS A 32 12.41 9.79 1.99
N THR A 33 11.97 8.67 1.44
CA THR A 33 12.59 7.36 1.62
C THR A 33 13.14 6.86 0.29
N PRO A 34 14.17 5.98 0.30
CA PRO A 34 14.67 5.36 -0.93
C PRO A 34 13.58 4.63 -1.74
N ALA A 35 12.57 4.06 -1.07
CA ALA A 35 11.41 3.42 -1.69
C ALA A 35 10.37 4.39 -2.31
N GLY A 36 10.67 5.69 -2.37
CA GLY A 36 9.88 6.68 -3.10
C GLY A 36 9.22 7.76 -2.24
N PHE A 37 8.49 8.64 -2.94
CA PHE A 37 7.71 9.72 -2.36
C PHE A 37 6.35 9.16 -1.92
N SER A 38 6.21 8.86 -0.63
CA SER A 38 4.91 8.56 -0.04
C SER A 38 4.05 9.84 0.02
N VAL A 39 3.51 10.26 1.16
CA VAL A 39 2.78 11.55 1.27
C VAL A 39 3.68 12.79 1.04
N GLY A 40 4.95 12.61 0.69
CA GLY A 40 5.82 13.68 0.17
C GLY A 40 5.44 14.16 -1.23
N ASN A 41 4.64 13.40 -1.97
CA ASN A 41 3.97 13.89 -3.17
C ASN A 41 2.69 14.66 -2.79
N PRO A 42 2.50 15.92 -3.20
CA PRO A 42 1.29 16.70 -2.92
C PRO A 42 -0.02 15.99 -3.35
N LEU A 43 -0.01 15.22 -4.43
CA LEU A 43 -1.16 14.45 -4.88
C LEU A 43 -1.53 13.36 -3.87
N LYS A 44 -0.54 12.61 -3.39
CA LYS A 44 -0.73 11.59 -2.35
C LYS A 44 -1.17 12.21 -1.02
N MET A 45 -0.62 13.37 -0.65
CA MET A 45 -1.06 14.10 0.54
C MET A 45 -2.50 14.61 0.40
N GLN A 46 -2.88 15.12 -0.76
CA GLN A 46 -4.27 15.53 -1.02
C GLN A 46 -5.22 14.33 -0.92
N LEU A 47 -4.83 13.19 -1.48
CA LEU A 47 -5.63 11.96 -1.38
C LEU A 47 -5.74 11.47 0.06
N ALA A 48 -4.65 11.55 0.85
CA ALA A 48 -4.68 11.26 2.28
C ALA A 48 -5.65 12.19 3.04
N ILE A 49 -5.66 13.49 2.72
CA ILE A 49 -6.62 14.46 3.28
C ILE A 49 -8.05 14.12 2.87
N ASN A 50 -8.29 13.74 1.61
CA ASN A 50 -9.62 13.37 1.13
C ASN A 50 -10.15 12.11 1.84
N LEU A 51 -9.27 11.15 2.16
CA LEU A 51 -9.65 9.89 2.81
C LEU A 51 -9.85 10.01 4.31
N ALA A 52 -8.92 10.67 5.01
CA ALA A 52 -8.90 10.72 6.48
C ALA A 52 -9.44 12.02 7.07
N GLY A 53 -9.60 13.06 6.25
CA GLY A 53 -9.95 14.41 6.67
C GLY A 53 -8.73 15.23 7.11
N LEU A 54 -8.78 16.54 6.83
CA LEU A 54 -7.71 17.46 7.19
C LEU A 54 -7.37 17.48 8.69
N PRO A 55 -8.35 17.57 9.63
CA PRO A 55 -8.04 17.61 11.06
C PRO A 55 -7.24 16.39 11.53
N ARG A 56 -7.58 15.20 11.02
CA ARG A 56 -6.88 13.95 11.35
C ARG A 56 -5.47 13.92 10.77
N ILE A 57 -5.29 14.40 9.55
CA ILE A 57 -3.94 14.50 8.93
C ILE A 57 -3.07 15.49 9.70
N LEU A 58 -3.60 16.65 10.11
CA LEU A 58 -2.86 17.62 10.92
C LEU A 58 -2.45 17.02 12.28
N PHE A 59 -3.37 16.32 12.94
CA PHE A 59 -3.09 15.61 14.19
C PHE A 59 -2.02 14.51 13.99
N ALA A 60 -2.11 13.73 12.92
CA ALA A 60 -1.12 12.72 12.58
C ALA A 60 0.27 13.33 12.31
N CYS A 61 0.34 14.48 11.62
CA CYS A 61 1.57 15.23 11.42
C CYS A 61 2.16 15.68 12.76
N PHE A 62 1.36 16.31 13.62
CA PHE A 62 1.79 16.78 14.94
C PHE A 62 2.36 15.63 15.81
N CYS A 63 1.60 14.55 15.96
CA CYS A 63 2.06 13.37 16.70
C CYS A 63 3.32 12.75 16.09
N SER A 64 3.43 12.73 14.75
CA SER A 64 4.62 12.18 14.09
C SER A 64 5.90 12.96 14.41
N VAL A 65 5.81 14.28 14.60
CA VAL A 65 6.94 15.11 15.02
C VAL A 65 7.35 14.75 16.45
N ILE A 66 6.39 14.64 17.37
CA ILE A 66 6.66 14.25 18.77
C ILE A 66 7.26 12.85 18.83
N CYS A 67 6.64 11.86 18.18
CA CYS A 67 7.12 10.48 18.16
C CYS A 67 8.54 10.36 17.61
N LYS A 68 8.92 11.21 16.65
CA LYS A 68 10.28 11.24 16.10
C LYS A 68 11.34 11.62 17.15
N ILE A 69 11.00 12.48 18.11
CA ILE A 69 11.87 12.83 19.25
C ILE A 69 12.19 11.57 20.07
N PHE A 70 11.20 10.69 20.24
CA PHE A 70 11.34 9.40 20.92
C PHE A 70 11.80 8.25 20.00
N ARG A 71 12.28 8.54 18.78
CA ARG A 71 12.70 7.54 17.78
C ARG A 71 11.62 6.51 17.40
N VAL A 72 10.35 6.85 17.57
CA VAL A 72 9.20 6.03 17.15
C VAL A 72 8.81 6.42 15.72
N TYR A 73 9.02 5.50 14.77
CA TYR A 73 8.72 5.70 13.35
C TYR A 73 7.32 5.21 12.97
N GLY A 74 6.75 5.75 11.89
CA GLY A 74 5.47 5.30 11.33
C GLY A 74 4.21 5.80 12.05
N ALA A 75 4.35 6.61 13.11
CA ALA A 75 3.22 7.16 13.86
C ALA A 75 2.21 7.92 12.96
N PHE A 76 2.70 8.66 11.96
CA PHE A 76 1.85 9.34 10.98
C PHE A 76 0.83 8.38 10.34
N TYR A 77 1.28 7.27 9.75
CA TYR A 77 0.39 6.34 9.05
C TYR A 77 -0.56 5.60 9.99
N ARG A 78 -0.09 5.26 11.20
CA ARG A 78 -0.92 4.62 12.24
C ARG A 78 -2.08 5.52 12.64
N ILE A 79 -1.83 6.81 12.84
CA ILE A 79 -2.84 7.79 13.26
C ILE A 79 -3.73 8.18 12.08
N ALA A 80 -3.14 8.46 10.91
CA ALA A 80 -3.88 8.82 9.70
C ALA A 80 -4.86 7.70 9.30
N GLY A 81 -4.46 6.44 9.46
CA GLY A 81 -5.30 5.28 9.17
C GLY A 81 -5.70 5.22 7.70
N HIS A 82 -6.90 4.70 7.43
CA HIS A 82 -7.53 4.71 6.09
C HIS A 82 -6.67 4.12 4.97
N GLN A 83 -5.79 3.17 5.31
CA GLN A 83 -4.85 2.54 4.37
C GLN A 83 -3.94 3.54 3.64
N ILE A 84 -3.68 4.73 4.21
CA ILE A 84 -2.86 5.77 3.58
C ILE A 84 -1.43 5.26 3.28
N SER A 85 -0.91 4.34 4.11
CA SER A 85 0.38 3.69 3.87
C SER A 85 0.41 2.81 2.61
N GLN A 86 -0.74 2.40 2.09
CA GLN A 86 -0.90 1.54 0.91
C GLN A 86 -1.20 2.33 -0.36
N LEU A 87 -1.11 3.67 -0.31
CA LEU A 87 -1.29 4.53 -1.49
C LEU A 87 -0.12 4.40 -2.46
N ASP A 88 -0.43 4.04 -3.69
CA ASP A 88 0.51 3.90 -4.79
C ASP A 88 0.11 4.83 -5.97
N GLY A 89 0.94 4.92 -7.02
CA GLY A 89 0.72 5.78 -8.18
C GLY A 89 1.13 7.24 -7.98
N PHE A 90 0.80 8.09 -8.97
CA PHE A 90 1.31 9.44 -9.18
C PHE A 90 2.82 9.53 -9.43
N TYR A 91 3.39 8.46 -9.97
CA TYR A 91 4.79 8.36 -10.35
C TYR A 91 4.94 7.37 -11.51
N ALA A 92 5.91 7.58 -12.39
CA ALA A 92 5.95 7.01 -13.74
C ALA A 92 7.18 6.10 -13.99
N GLU A 93 7.95 5.76 -12.94
CA GLU A 93 9.23 5.06 -13.06
C GLU A 93 9.08 3.67 -13.68
N ALA A 94 8.08 2.89 -13.26
CA ALA A 94 7.85 1.55 -13.80
C ALA A 94 6.90 1.57 -15.01
N PHE A 95 5.84 2.39 -14.94
CA PHE A 95 4.80 2.48 -15.96
C PHE A 95 4.35 3.94 -16.13
N PRO A 96 4.42 4.52 -17.34
CA PRO A 96 4.01 5.91 -17.58
C PRO A 96 2.57 6.21 -17.13
N GLN A 97 1.67 5.24 -17.29
CA GLN A 97 0.25 5.37 -16.94
C GLN A 97 0.07 5.61 -15.42
N TYR A 98 0.96 5.09 -14.59
CA TYR A 98 0.88 5.25 -13.13
C TYR A 98 1.23 6.67 -12.68
N GLY A 99 1.84 7.48 -13.55
CA GLY A 99 2.03 8.92 -13.31
C GLY A 99 0.71 9.70 -13.23
N GLU A 100 -0.33 9.21 -13.90
CA GLU A 100 -1.61 9.92 -14.06
C GLU A 100 -2.73 9.34 -13.18
N ILE A 101 -2.46 8.27 -12.44
CA ILE A 101 -3.42 7.63 -11.55
C ILE A 101 -2.83 7.40 -10.14
N GLY A 102 -3.68 7.50 -9.13
CA GLY A 102 -3.45 7.00 -7.79
C GLY A 102 -4.15 5.66 -7.60
N ILE A 103 -3.52 4.74 -6.91
CA ILE A 103 -4.05 3.42 -6.62
C ILE A 103 -4.24 3.32 -5.11
N LEU A 104 -5.48 3.10 -4.66
CA LEU A 104 -5.77 2.89 -3.24
C LEU A 104 -5.47 1.43 -2.86
N GLY A 105 -5.06 1.21 -1.61
CA GLY A 105 -4.94 -0.14 -1.05
C GLY A 105 -6.25 -0.92 -1.16
N PRO A 106 -6.22 -2.24 -1.41
CA PRO A 106 -7.41 -3.06 -1.62
C PRO A 106 -8.27 -3.16 -0.35
N ARG A 107 -9.56 -3.47 -0.52
CA ARG A 107 -10.52 -3.68 0.58
C ARG A 107 -10.95 -5.14 0.67
N ASP A 108 -11.39 -5.54 1.86
CA ASP A 108 -12.00 -6.84 2.13
C ASP A 108 -11.17 -8.02 1.57
N CYS A 109 -9.84 -7.91 1.71
CA CYS A 109 -8.88 -8.84 1.11
C CYS A 109 -9.10 -10.28 1.56
N ASP A 110 -9.47 -10.48 2.82
CA ASP A 110 -9.79 -11.81 3.38
C ASP A 110 -10.98 -12.43 2.66
N ASN A 111 -12.10 -11.71 2.59
CA ASN A 111 -13.31 -12.15 1.88
C ASN A 111 -13.04 -12.40 0.40
N PHE A 112 -12.23 -11.55 -0.24
CA PHE A 112 -11.80 -11.76 -1.62
C PHE A 112 -11.00 -13.06 -1.77
N CYS A 113 -10.01 -13.32 -0.91
CA CYS A 113 -9.27 -14.57 -0.91
C CYS A 113 -10.17 -15.80 -0.65
N ASP A 114 -11.11 -15.71 0.28
CA ASP A 114 -12.06 -16.79 0.56
C ASP A 114 -12.97 -17.07 -0.64
N SER A 115 -13.45 -16.03 -1.33
CA SER A 115 -14.23 -16.19 -2.56
C SER A 115 -13.46 -16.91 -3.66
N LEU A 116 -12.16 -16.61 -3.82
CA LEU A 116 -11.29 -17.28 -4.77
C LEU A 116 -11.06 -18.74 -4.37
N LYS A 117 -10.83 -18.99 -3.08
CA LYS A 117 -10.70 -20.35 -2.55
C LYS A 117 -11.92 -21.19 -2.85
N ASN A 118 -13.12 -20.68 -2.57
CA ASN A 118 -14.38 -21.39 -2.83
C ASN A 118 -14.57 -21.69 -4.32
N LYS A 119 -14.09 -20.80 -5.20
CA LYS A 119 -14.22 -20.95 -6.65
C LYS A 119 -13.20 -21.93 -7.26
N PHE A 120 -11.95 -21.89 -6.78
CA PHE A 120 -10.84 -22.60 -7.42
C PHE A 120 -10.27 -23.75 -6.60
N ASN A 121 -10.74 -23.94 -5.36
CA ASN A 121 -10.24 -24.93 -4.42
C ASN A 121 -8.72 -24.82 -4.16
N LEU A 122 -8.20 -23.60 -4.18
CA LEU A 122 -6.81 -23.26 -3.88
C LEU A 122 -6.75 -22.23 -2.76
N SER A 123 -5.64 -22.17 -2.02
CA SER A 123 -5.45 -21.15 -0.98
C SER A 123 -4.87 -19.88 -1.59
N PHE A 124 -5.38 -18.72 -1.17
CA PHE A 124 -4.98 -17.43 -1.73
C PHE A 124 -4.54 -16.47 -0.65
N ALA A 125 -3.53 -15.65 -0.96
CA ALA A 125 -3.12 -14.52 -0.14
C ALA A 125 -2.83 -13.31 -1.01
N ILE A 126 -3.17 -12.13 -0.50
CA ILE A 126 -2.81 -10.85 -1.10
C ILE A 126 -1.67 -10.27 -0.29
N ALA A 127 -0.49 -10.18 -0.91
CA ALA A 127 0.68 -9.56 -0.32
C ALA A 127 0.97 -8.20 -0.96
N ASP A 128 1.55 -7.31 -0.15
CA ASP A 128 2.19 -6.07 -0.55
C ASP A 128 3.66 -6.15 -0.10
N VAL A 129 4.55 -6.47 -1.03
CA VAL A 129 5.97 -6.76 -0.77
C VAL A 129 6.82 -5.83 -1.62
N ASN A 130 7.89 -5.32 -1.04
CA ASN A 130 8.94 -4.57 -1.70
C ASN A 130 10.30 -4.93 -1.10
N ASP A 131 11.36 -4.32 -1.62
CA ASP A 131 12.75 -4.62 -1.24
C ASP A 131 13.09 -4.25 0.23
N LEU A 132 12.22 -3.52 0.93
CA LEU A 132 12.38 -3.15 2.34
C LEU A 132 11.53 -4.01 3.29
N GLY A 133 10.71 -4.91 2.75
CA GLY A 133 9.82 -5.79 3.51
C GLY A 133 8.42 -5.89 2.90
N GLY A 134 7.50 -6.51 3.63
CA GLY A 134 6.14 -6.69 3.13
C GLY A 134 5.10 -6.94 4.20
N ASN A 135 3.85 -6.86 3.79
CA ASN A 135 2.67 -7.14 4.60
C ASN A 135 1.73 -8.09 3.86
N ILE A 136 1.10 -9.01 4.58
CA ILE A 136 -0.05 -9.76 4.09
C ILE A 136 -1.29 -8.90 4.35
N LEU A 137 -1.96 -8.48 3.28
CA LEU A 137 -3.14 -7.62 3.34
C LEU A 137 -4.43 -8.42 3.55
N GLY A 138 -4.41 -9.69 3.15
CA GLY A 138 -5.45 -10.65 3.45
C GLY A 138 -5.08 -12.03 2.95
N SER A 139 -5.79 -13.02 3.46
CA SER A 139 -5.56 -14.43 3.17
C SER A 139 -6.84 -15.21 3.37
N SER A 140 -6.98 -16.33 2.65
CA SER A 140 -8.06 -17.27 2.86
C SER A 140 -7.98 -17.89 4.25
N GLN A 141 -9.11 -18.31 4.81
CA GLN A 141 -9.24 -18.70 6.20
C GLN A 141 -8.26 -19.82 6.64
N ASP A 142 -7.92 -20.75 5.75
CA ASP A 142 -6.98 -21.85 5.99
C ASP A 142 -5.50 -21.44 6.05
N LEU A 143 -5.21 -20.18 5.69
CA LEU A 143 -3.91 -19.56 5.78
C LEU A 143 -3.78 -18.59 6.97
N LYS A 144 -4.83 -18.42 7.77
CA LYS A 144 -4.80 -17.56 8.96
C LYS A 144 -3.74 -18.02 9.95
N GLY A 145 -2.95 -17.08 10.45
CA GLY A 145 -1.83 -17.36 11.35
C GLY A 145 -0.52 -17.76 10.65
N LYS A 146 -0.52 -17.88 9.31
CA LYS A 146 0.68 -18.21 8.52
C LYS A 146 1.32 -16.99 7.87
N GLU A 147 0.93 -15.77 8.25
CA GLU A 147 1.39 -14.52 7.62
C GLU A 147 2.91 -14.38 7.70
N ASN A 148 3.50 -14.70 8.87
CA ASN A 148 4.95 -14.66 9.05
C ASN A 148 5.69 -15.66 8.16
N LEU A 149 5.12 -16.85 7.94
CA LEU A 149 5.70 -17.83 7.03
C LEU A 149 5.63 -17.34 5.57
N MET A 150 4.48 -16.82 5.16
CA MET A 150 4.29 -16.25 3.82
C MET A 150 5.28 -15.10 3.56
N LEU A 151 5.45 -14.19 4.52
CA LEU A 151 6.43 -13.09 4.40
C LEU A 151 7.88 -13.59 4.33
N ARG A 152 8.22 -14.67 5.03
CA ARG A 152 9.55 -15.30 4.92
C ARG A 152 9.78 -15.90 3.53
N ILE A 153 8.78 -16.58 2.97
CA ILE A 153 8.85 -17.15 1.62
C ILE A 153 9.02 -16.03 0.57
N LEU A 154 8.35 -14.90 0.78
CA LEU A 154 8.37 -13.75 -0.13
C LEU A 154 9.53 -12.77 0.13
N LYS A 155 10.44 -13.08 1.05
CA LYS A 155 11.47 -12.14 1.54
C LYS A 155 12.36 -11.61 0.42
N ASP A 156 12.70 -12.44 -0.56
CA ASP A 156 13.59 -12.08 -1.66
C ASP A 156 12.85 -11.36 -2.81
N ASN A 157 11.60 -10.95 -2.57
CA ASN A 157 10.73 -10.27 -3.53
C ASN A 157 10.70 -10.97 -4.91
N PRO A 158 10.24 -12.25 -4.99
CA PRO A 158 10.30 -13.02 -6.23
C PRO A 158 9.42 -12.45 -7.37
N ALA A 159 8.48 -11.55 -7.07
CA ALA A 159 7.73 -10.80 -8.09
C ALA A 159 8.51 -9.63 -8.69
N GLY A 160 9.62 -9.21 -8.07
CA GLY A 160 10.32 -7.99 -8.43
C GLY A 160 9.53 -6.72 -8.07
N GLN A 161 10.14 -5.56 -8.34
CA GLN A 161 9.63 -4.25 -7.88
C GLN A 161 9.31 -3.28 -9.03
N SER A 162 9.62 -3.64 -10.28
CA SER A 162 9.55 -2.75 -11.44
C SER A 162 8.53 -3.26 -12.47
N ASN A 163 8.94 -3.42 -13.73
CA ASN A 163 8.10 -3.75 -14.86
C ASN A 163 8.12 -5.23 -15.26
N GLN A 164 8.49 -6.13 -14.34
CA GLN A 164 8.57 -7.58 -14.59
C GLN A 164 7.22 -8.21 -14.96
N GLN A 165 6.10 -7.57 -14.61
CA GLN A 165 4.74 -8.03 -14.93
C GLN A 165 4.43 -9.43 -14.38
N THR A 166 4.93 -9.76 -13.19
CA THR A 166 4.73 -11.03 -12.47
C THR A 166 3.87 -10.85 -11.20
N PRO A 167 2.60 -10.37 -11.30
CA PRO A 167 1.80 -10.02 -10.14
C PRO A 167 1.21 -11.21 -9.37
N ILE A 168 1.39 -12.44 -9.88
CA ILE A 168 0.88 -13.68 -9.29
C ILE A 168 2.06 -14.62 -9.06
N ILE A 169 2.18 -15.12 -7.82
CA ILE A 169 3.19 -16.09 -7.41
C ILE A 169 2.48 -17.36 -6.95
N ILE A 170 3.02 -18.51 -7.33
CA ILE A 170 2.58 -19.82 -6.83
C ILE A 170 3.58 -20.29 -5.79
N ILE A 171 3.12 -20.49 -4.56
CA ILE A 171 3.89 -21.10 -3.50
C ILE A 171 3.49 -22.58 -3.43
N ARG A 172 4.47 -23.47 -3.51
CA ARG A 172 4.25 -24.92 -3.40
C ARG A 172 5.27 -25.55 -2.46
N GLN A 173 4.87 -26.63 -1.81
CA GLN A 173 5.82 -27.50 -1.13
C GLN A 173 6.69 -28.21 -2.17
N ILE A 174 7.99 -28.26 -1.90
CA ILE A 174 8.94 -29.08 -2.64
C ILE A 174 9.07 -30.37 -1.85
N TYR A 175 8.91 -31.50 -2.54
CA TYR A 175 9.21 -32.82 -2.01
C TYR A 175 10.57 -33.20 -2.58
N ASP A 176 11.47 -33.64 -1.71
CA ASP A 176 12.70 -34.33 -2.12
C ASP A 176 12.39 -35.80 -2.47
#